data_AF-H6NMT3-F1
#
_entry.id   AF-H6NMT3-F1
#
_cell.length_a   1.000
_cell.length_b   1.000
_cell.length_c   1.000
_cell.angle_alpha   90.00
_cell.angle_beta   90.00
_cell.angle_gamma   90.00
#
_symmetry.space_group_name_H-M   'P 1'
#
loop_
_entity.id
_entity.type
_entity.pdbx_description
1 polymer ?
#
loop_
_entity_poly.entity_id
_entity_poly.type
_entity_poly.pdbx_seq_one_letter_code
_entity_poly.pdbx_strand_id
1 'polypeptide(L)'
;MIRDQEEVRSYLTQVISKVRAKEIHHEIRQELEGHIEELALEKESEGCTREEAVRWAVGQMGDPFEVGRDLHRIHRPRMNWGLLAGVLLFVLCGAMAMHAVDAGSGTGSTGLLQLKVIGAAIGIGVMLLICRWDYRKLENGSKGLYLLGLLAGAACWNNTVIYHGSSNIVLLGPFLLDGMLVGGLLVCSAAGGLRSWWENKRWFWLKSWTAYVLLPSLLFIKLHWYLGLTVYLTGYTVMLLLITRAPAKSILPTCGPLLGFGIFALTAADQANRYYTRLQAFWSPGSVSQDASYQMMKMEEGIRSAGWWGRAWARSSMISLAICRNRSWPILFTRTAGALGFLLSSWVVCSSSGCGRRP
;
A
#
# COMPACT_ATOMS: atom_id res chain seq x y z
N MET A 1 17.17 -40.65 11.75
CA MET A 1 17.38 -39.86 10.51
C MET A 1 18.71 -39.12 10.63
N ILE A 2 19.37 -38.70 9.53
CA ILE A 2 20.64 -37.91 9.64
C ILE A 2 20.46 -36.63 10.47
N ARG A 3 19.24 -36.09 10.52
CA ARG A 3 18.84 -34.94 11.35
C ARG A 3 18.99 -35.16 12.86
N ASP A 4 19.19 -36.39 13.32
CA ASP A 4 19.37 -36.71 14.74
C ASP A 4 20.86 -36.74 15.14
N GLN A 5 21.78 -36.73 14.17
CA GLN A 5 23.21 -36.66 14.41
C GLN A 5 23.62 -35.25 14.84
N GLU A 6 24.32 -35.15 15.97
CA GLU A 6 24.66 -33.86 16.60
C GLU A 6 25.62 -33.03 15.73
N GLU A 7 26.51 -33.67 14.99
CA GLU A 7 27.47 -33.02 14.09
C GLU A 7 26.78 -32.27 12.95
N VAL A 8 25.80 -32.90 12.31
CA VAL A 8 25.00 -32.29 11.23
C VAL A 8 24.21 -31.11 11.77
N ARG A 9 23.59 -31.26 12.95
CA ARG A 9 22.87 -30.15 13.60
C ARG A 9 23.78 -28.98 13.92
N SER A 10 24.97 -29.25 14.47
CA SER A 10 25.97 -28.23 14.81
C SER A 10 26.44 -27.49 13.56
N TYR A 11 26.81 -28.22 12.50
CA TYR A 11 27.24 -27.67 11.23
C TYR A 11 26.18 -26.73 10.62
N LEU A 12 24.94 -27.23 10.45
CA LEU A 12 23.84 -26.44 9.88
C LEU A 12 23.52 -25.20 10.72
N THR A 13 23.59 -25.31 12.04
CA THR A 13 23.35 -24.17 12.95
C THR A 13 24.42 -23.10 12.77
N GLN A 14 25.69 -23.51 12.62
CA GLN A 14 26.79 -22.59 12.37
C GLN A 14 26.67 -21.89 11.01
N VAL A 15 26.34 -22.62 9.93
CA VAL A 15 26.09 -22.05 8.60
C VAL A 15 24.95 -21.02 8.64
N ILE A 16 23.80 -21.42 9.19
CA ILE A 16 22.59 -20.57 9.28
C ILE A 16 22.85 -19.32 10.12
N SER A 17 23.70 -19.40 11.15
CA SER A 17 24.06 -18.25 12.00
C SER A 17 24.67 -17.08 11.22
N LYS A 18 25.31 -17.35 10.08
CA LYS A 18 25.92 -16.33 9.22
C LYS A 18 24.97 -15.81 8.14
N VAL A 19 23.86 -16.49 7.89
CA VAL A 19 22.86 -16.07 6.90
C VAL A 19 21.82 -15.16 7.55
N ARG A 20 21.82 -13.87 7.17
CA ARG A 20 20.85 -12.90 7.73
C ARG A 20 19.40 -13.09 7.22
N ALA A 21 19.23 -13.73 6.07
CA ALA A 21 17.94 -13.95 5.42
C ALA A 21 17.18 -15.11 6.09
N LYS A 22 16.40 -14.78 7.13
CA LYS A 22 15.64 -15.78 7.89
C LYS A 22 14.59 -16.53 7.04
N GLU A 23 14.11 -15.90 5.97
CA GLU A 23 13.06 -16.42 5.10
C GLU A 23 13.45 -17.76 4.45
N ILE A 24 14.72 -17.90 4.09
CA ILE A 24 15.26 -19.05 3.36
C ILE A 24 16.03 -20.03 4.27
N HIS A 25 16.08 -19.78 5.58
CA HIS A 25 16.79 -20.67 6.51
C HIS A 25 16.29 -22.11 6.43
N HIS A 26 14.98 -22.29 6.21
CA HIS A 26 14.39 -23.62 6.04
C HIS A 26 14.84 -24.28 4.73
N GLU A 27 14.83 -23.54 3.62
CA GLU A 27 15.24 -24.05 2.30
C GLU A 27 16.72 -24.41 2.30
N ILE A 28 17.59 -23.51 2.78
CA ILE A 28 19.03 -23.77 2.95
C ILE A 28 19.26 -25.02 3.79
N ARG A 29 18.55 -25.14 4.93
CA ARG A 29 18.70 -26.29 5.81
C ARG A 29 18.34 -27.57 5.07
N GLN A 30 17.23 -27.57 4.35
CA GLN A 30 16.75 -28.74 3.63
C GLN A 30 17.69 -29.15 2.49
N GLU A 31 18.22 -28.19 1.74
CA GLU A 31 19.18 -28.41 0.66
C GLU A 31 20.51 -28.99 1.21
N LEU A 32 21.07 -28.37 2.26
CA LEU A 32 22.30 -28.86 2.88
C LEU A 32 22.11 -30.20 3.57
N GLU A 33 20.97 -30.43 4.24
CA GLU A 33 20.63 -31.75 4.81
C GLU A 33 20.56 -32.82 3.70
N GLY A 34 19.98 -32.50 2.54
CA GLY A 34 19.92 -33.39 1.39
C GLY A 34 21.31 -33.73 0.82
N HIS A 35 22.16 -32.72 0.62
CA HIS A 35 23.52 -32.94 0.13
C HIS A 35 24.39 -33.75 1.11
N ILE A 36 24.27 -33.53 2.43
CA ILE A 36 25.00 -34.32 3.43
C ILE A 36 24.53 -35.78 3.40
N GLU A 37 23.21 -36.00 3.25
CA GLU A 37 22.63 -37.35 3.13
C GLU A 37 23.13 -38.08 1.89
N GLU A 38 23.17 -37.41 0.73
CA GLU A 38 23.71 -37.98 -0.51
C GLU A 38 25.19 -38.38 -0.37
N LEU A 39 26.03 -37.50 0.19
CA LEU A 39 27.45 -37.78 0.45
C LEU A 39 27.66 -38.92 1.45
N ALA A 40 26.83 -39.00 2.48
CA ALA A 40 26.90 -40.08 3.47
C ALA A 40 26.51 -41.43 2.85
N LEU A 41 25.45 -41.47 2.03
CA LEU A 41 25.02 -42.69 1.34
C LEU A 41 26.06 -43.19 0.34
N GLU A 42 26.71 -42.28 -0.40
CA GLU A 42 27.83 -42.62 -1.27
C GLU A 42 28.96 -43.30 -0.47
N LYS A 43 29.32 -42.73 0.70
CA LYS A 43 30.39 -43.26 1.54
C LYS A 43 30.03 -44.59 2.23
N GLU A 44 28.76 -44.80 2.58
CA GLU A 44 28.26 -46.08 3.08
C GLU A 44 28.33 -47.18 2.02
N SER A 45 28.11 -46.84 0.75
CA SER A 45 28.23 -47.81 -0.35
C SER A 45 29.65 -48.35 -0.52
N GLU A 46 30.65 -47.62 -0.04
CA GLU A 46 32.05 -48.06 0.04
C GLU A 46 32.35 -48.95 1.26
N GLY A 47 31.34 -49.24 2.10
CA GLY A 47 31.44 -50.14 3.25
C GLY A 47 31.73 -49.45 4.60
N CYS A 48 31.66 -48.12 4.68
CA CYS A 48 31.84 -47.39 5.94
C CYS A 48 30.59 -47.45 6.83
N THR A 49 30.79 -47.30 8.15
CA THR A 49 29.67 -47.16 9.09
C THR A 49 28.96 -45.81 8.92
N ARG A 50 27.67 -45.75 9.29
CA ARG A 50 26.86 -44.52 9.18
C ARG A 50 27.47 -43.33 9.92
N GLU A 51 28.04 -43.54 11.11
CA GLU A 51 28.66 -42.44 11.87
C GLU A 51 29.96 -41.94 11.20
N GLU A 52 30.74 -42.81 10.58
CA GLU A 52 31.96 -42.42 9.86
C GLU A 52 31.62 -41.73 8.54
N ALA A 53 30.62 -42.22 7.82
CA ALA A 53 30.13 -41.62 6.58
C ALA A 53 29.58 -40.21 6.80
N VAL A 54 28.82 -39.98 7.87
CA VAL A 54 28.28 -38.65 8.23
C VAL A 54 29.41 -37.68 8.60
N ARG A 55 30.38 -38.11 9.41
CA ARG A 55 31.57 -37.30 9.74
C ARG A 55 32.32 -36.87 8.50
N TRP A 56 32.54 -37.81 7.59
CA TRP A 56 33.21 -37.55 6.33
C TRP A 56 32.41 -36.58 5.46
N ALA A 57 31.10 -36.79 5.32
CA ALA A 57 30.21 -35.93 4.53
C ALA A 57 30.17 -34.48 5.05
N VAL A 58 30.09 -34.28 6.38
CA VAL A 58 30.19 -32.94 6.99
C VAL A 58 31.57 -32.32 6.71
N GLY A 59 32.65 -33.11 6.77
CA GLY A 59 33.99 -32.65 6.42
C GLY A 59 34.13 -32.20 4.96
N GLN A 60 33.44 -32.85 4.02
CA GLN A 60 33.44 -32.47 2.61
C GLN A 60 32.68 -31.17 2.33
N MET A 61 31.74 -30.77 3.20
CA MET A 61 31.00 -29.52 3.05
C MET A 61 31.86 -28.27 3.29
N GLY A 62 33.04 -28.42 3.90
CA GLY A 62 33.98 -27.33 4.16
C GLY A 62 33.69 -26.57 5.45
N ASP A 63 34.27 -25.37 5.58
CA ASP A 63 34.09 -24.54 6.77
C ASP A 63 32.67 -23.94 6.84
N PRO A 64 31.91 -24.18 7.93
CA PRO A 64 30.56 -23.65 8.05
C PRO A 64 30.48 -22.12 8.01
N PHE A 65 31.54 -21.40 8.42
CA PHE A 65 31.52 -19.94 8.42
C PHE A 65 31.71 -19.35 7.02
N GLU A 66 32.59 -19.93 6.20
CA GLU A 66 32.76 -19.56 4.79
C GLU A 66 31.51 -19.85 3.98
N VAL A 67 30.97 -21.07 4.06
CA VAL A 67 29.73 -21.47 3.37
C VAL A 67 28.58 -20.55 3.77
N GLY A 68 28.43 -20.26 5.06
CA GLY A 68 27.40 -19.34 5.56
C GLY A 68 27.56 -17.89 5.05
N ARG A 69 28.79 -17.40 4.88
CA ARG A 69 29.07 -16.07 4.30
C ARG A 69 28.71 -16.00 2.82
N ASP A 70 29.02 -17.04 2.06
CA ASP A 70 28.72 -17.10 0.63
C ASP A 70 27.22 -17.20 0.39
N LEU A 71 26.52 -18.05 1.16
CA LEU A 71 25.06 -18.09 1.15
C LEU A 71 24.44 -16.74 1.54
N HIS A 72 25.01 -16.05 2.53
CA HIS A 72 24.55 -14.72 2.91
C HIS A 72 24.71 -13.70 1.77
N ARG A 73 25.81 -13.76 1.02
CA ARG A 73 26.10 -12.86 -0.10
C ARG A 73 25.08 -13.02 -1.22
N ILE A 74 24.75 -14.27 -1.56
CA ILE A 74 23.78 -14.60 -2.62
C ILE A 74 22.37 -14.16 -2.19
N HIS A 75 21.98 -14.46 -0.96
CA HIS A 75 20.61 -14.29 -0.48
C HIS A 75 20.37 -13.05 0.38
N ARG A 76 21.22 -12.02 0.28
CA ARG A 76 21.11 -10.82 1.13
C ARG A 76 19.74 -10.15 0.93
N PRO A 77 18.95 -9.90 2.00
CA PRO A 77 17.70 -9.16 1.88
C PRO A 77 18.04 -7.72 1.47
N ARG A 78 17.63 -7.32 0.26
CA ARG A 78 17.94 -6.00 -0.30
C ARG A 78 16.75 -5.07 -0.06
N MET A 79 16.94 -4.08 0.80
CA MET A 79 16.06 -2.91 0.81
C MET A 79 16.29 -2.16 -0.49
N ASN A 80 15.22 -1.84 -1.22
CA ASN A 80 15.33 -1.03 -2.43
C ASN A 80 15.49 0.45 -2.02
N TRP A 81 16.75 0.87 -1.87
CA TRP A 81 17.11 2.24 -1.48
C TRP A 81 16.56 3.29 -2.46
N GLY A 82 16.38 2.95 -3.74
CA GLY A 82 15.75 3.84 -4.72
C GLY A 82 14.28 4.11 -4.39
N LEU A 83 13.56 3.10 -3.91
CA LEU A 83 12.15 3.24 -3.51
C LEU A 83 12.03 4.08 -2.23
N LEU A 84 12.92 3.85 -1.26
CA LEU A 84 12.99 4.68 -0.04
C LEU A 84 13.33 6.14 -0.37
N ALA A 85 14.27 6.38 -1.29
CA ALA A 85 14.60 7.72 -1.76
C ALA A 85 13.41 8.40 -2.45
N GLY A 86 12.66 7.65 -3.27
CA GLY A 86 11.44 8.15 -3.92
C GLY A 86 10.36 8.57 -2.91
N VAL A 87 10.12 7.75 -1.88
CA VAL A 87 9.18 8.10 -0.79
C VAL A 87 9.64 9.34 -0.05
N LEU A 88 10.93 9.44 0.29
CA LEU A 88 11.47 10.61 0.99
C LEU A 88 11.34 11.88 0.15
N LEU A 89 11.65 11.80 -1.15
CA LEU A 89 11.48 12.91 -2.08
C LEU A 89 10.01 13.34 -2.17
N PHE A 90 9.08 12.39 -2.23
CA PHE A 90 7.65 12.68 -2.28
C PHE A 90 7.16 13.40 -1.01
N VAL A 91 7.61 12.96 0.16
CA VAL A 91 7.32 13.62 1.45
C VAL A 91 7.90 15.03 1.47
N LEU A 92 9.14 15.23 1.00
CA LEU A 92 9.77 16.55 0.91
C LEU A 92 9.00 17.48 -0.03
N CYS A 93 8.60 17.01 -1.22
CA CYS A 93 7.78 17.80 -2.14
C CYS A 93 6.43 18.20 -1.51
N GLY A 94 5.78 17.28 -0.79
CA GLY A 94 4.54 17.56 -0.06
C GLY A 94 4.74 18.59 1.07
N ALA A 95 5.85 18.52 1.80
CA ALA A 95 6.19 19.48 2.84
C ALA A 95 6.48 20.87 2.26
N MET A 96 7.23 20.96 1.17
CA MET A 96 7.50 22.22 0.46
C MET A 96 6.21 22.87 -0.06
N ALA A 97 5.31 22.06 -0.62
CA ALA A 97 4.01 22.53 -1.08
C ALA A 97 3.16 23.10 0.08
N MET A 98 3.14 22.41 1.22
CA MET A 98 2.44 22.89 2.40
C MET A 98 3.04 24.20 2.93
N HIS A 99 4.37 24.31 2.94
CA HIS A 99 5.06 25.55 3.32
C HIS A 99 4.69 26.72 2.41
N ALA A 100 4.62 26.49 1.10
CA ALA A 100 4.19 27.53 0.14
C ALA A 100 2.75 28.00 0.39
N VAL A 101 1.86 27.07 0.80
CA VAL A 101 0.47 27.41 1.16
C VAL A 101 0.42 28.22 2.45
N ASP A 102 1.17 27.83 3.48
CA ASP A 102 1.19 28.53 4.77
C ASP A 102 1.76 29.95 4.61
N ALA A 103 2.87 30.10 3.85
CA ALA A 103 3.49 31.39 3.56
C ALA A 103 2.57 32.37 2.80
N GLY A 104 1.75 31.86 1.87
CA GLY A 104 0.80 32.69 1.11
C GLY A 104 -0.48 33.05 1.87
N SER A 105 -0.69 32.46 3.05
CA SER A 105 -1.96 32.56 3.77
C SER A 105 -2.02 33.69 4.80
N GLY A 106 -0.89 34.35 5.10
CA GLY A 106 -0.80 35.49 6.02
C GLY A 106 -1.04 35.16 7.49
N THR A 107 -1.68 34.03 7.78
CA THR A 107 -1.70 33.41 9.10
C THR A 107 -0.40 32.64 9.27
N GLY A 108 0.52 33.10 10.11
CA GLY A 108 1.75 32.38 10.45
C GLY A 108 1.46 31.10 11.24
N SER A 109 0.71 30.17 10.67
CA SER A 109 0.17 28.98 11.33
C SER A 109 1.18 27.84 11.34
N THR A 110 2.34 28.12 11.96
CA THR A 110 3.45 27.17 12.17
C THR A 110 2.98 25.82 12.72
N GLY A 111 1.90 25.79 13.51
CA GLY A 111 1.31 24.58 14.08
C GLY A 111 0.79 23.56 13.05
N LEU A 112 0.25 24.00 11.89
CA LEU A 112 -0.25 23.06 10.88
C LEU A 112 0.90 22.35 10.16
N LEU A 113 1.95 23.09 9.80
CA LEU A 113 3.14 22.51 9.19
C LEU A 113 3.84 21.57 10.18
N GLN A 114 3.99 21.99 11.44
CA GLN A 114 4.57 21.14 12.50
C GLN A 114 3.81 19.82 12.66
N LEU A 115 2.47 19.86 12.72
CA LEU A 115 1.66 18.64 12.85
C LEU A 115 1.83 17.70 11.63
N LYS A 116 1.94 18.25 10.41
CA LYS A 116 2.17 17.46 9.20
C LYS A 116 3.57 16.85 9.14
N VAL A 117 4.59 17.59 9.56
CA VAL A 117 5.98 17.09 9.63
C VAL A 117 6.09 15.99 10.69
N ILE A 118 5.49 16.18 11.87
CA ILE A 118 5.43 15.15 12.91
C ILE A 118 4.69 13.92 12.40
N GLY A 119 3.55 14.09 11.73
CA GLY A 119 2.80 12.99 11.12
C GLY A 119 3.61 12.23 10.05
N ALA A 120 4.39 12.95 9.23
CA ALA A 120 5.29 12.35 8.25
C ALA A 120 6.42 11.56 8.92
N ALA A 121 7.03 12.11 9.98
CA ALA A 121 8.07 11.42 10.76
C ALA A 121 7.53 10.15 11.42
N ILE A 122 6.34 10.20 12.01
CA ILE A 122 5.65 9.03 12.57
C ILE A 122 5.38 8.00 11.47
N GLY A 123 4.88 8.42 10.31
CA GLY A 123 4.61 7.54 9.17
C GLY A 123 5.85 6.82 8.64
N ILE A 124 6.97 7.54 8.51
CA ILE A 124 8.26 6.95 8.13
C ILE A 124 8.75 5.97 9.19
N GLY A 125 8.62 6.30 10.48
CA GLY A 125 8.95 5.40 11.58
C GLY A 125 8.14 4.10 11.52
N VAL A 126 6.82 4.20 11.36
CA VAL A 126 5.92 3.04 11.21
C VAL A 126 6.28 2.21 9.98
N MET A 127 6.56 2.85 8.84
CA MET A 127 7.00 2.17 7.61
C MET A 127 8.29 1.37 7.85
N LEU A 128 9.31 1.96 8.48
CA LEU A 128 10.57 1.28 8.76
C LEU A 128 10.38 0.10 9.72
N LEU A 129 9.51 0.25 10.73
CA LEU A 129 9.14 -0.85 11.64
C LEU A 129 8.46 -1.99 10.88
N ILE A 130 7.48 -1.69 10.02
CA ILE A 130 6.80 -2.70 9.19
C ILE A 130 7.78 -3.39 8.24
N CYS A 131 8.69 -2.64 7.61
CA CYS A 131 9.73 -3.22 6.75
C CYS A 131 10.73 -4.12 7.50
N ARG A 132 10.89 -3.94 8.81
CA ARG A 132 11.68 -4.84 9.66
C ARG A 132 10.86 -6.03 10.15
N TRP A 133 9.54 -5.90 10.16
CA TRP A 133 8.61 -6.92 10.63
C TRP A 133 8.46 -8.02 9.57
N ASP A 134 8.45 -9.27 10.02
CA ASP A 134 8.29 -10.43 9.15
C ASP A 134 6.86 -10.47 8.59
N TYR A 135 6.72 -10.25 7.27
CA TYR A 135 5.43 -10.24 6.58
C TYR A 135 4.73 -11.62 6.64
N ARG A 136 5.44 -12.71 6.93
CA ARG A 136 4.81 -14.03 7.16
C ARG A 136 3.86 -14.02 8.35
N LYS A 137 4.15 -13.20 9.36
CA LYS A 137 3.23 -13.00 10.50
C LYS A 137 1.96 -12.27 10.07
N LEU A 138 2.02 -11.45 9.03
CA LEU A 138 0.87 -10.75 8.47
C LEU A 138 -0.10 -11.71 7.77
N GLU A 139 0.42 -12.77 7.13
CA GLU A 139 -0.39 -13.83 6.52
C GLU A 139 -1.23 -14.55 7.59
N ASN A 140 -0.61 -14.94 8.70
CA ASN A 140 -1.30 -15.55 9.84
C ASN A 140 -2.26 -14.56 10.54
N GLY A 141 -1.88 -13.29 10.60
CA GLY A 141 -2.68 -12.19 11.18
C GLY A 141 -3.76 -11.62 10.26
N SER A 142 -3.90 -12.13 9.03
CA SER A 142 -4.81 -11.56 8.01
C SER A 142 -6.26 -11.49 8.47
N LYS A 143 -6.75 -12.52 9.17
CA LYS A 143 -8.10 -12.53 9.78
C LYS A 143 -8.26 -11.43 10.85
N GLY A 144 -7.20 -11.18 11.62
CA GLY A 144 -7.17 -10.13 12.62
C GLY A 144 -7.21 -8.73 11.99
N LEU A 145 -6.47 -8.51 10.90
CA LEU A 145 -6.52 -7.26 10.13
C LEU A 145 -7.89 -7.02 9.51
N TYR A 146 -8.52 -8.09 8.98
CA TYR A 146 -9.87 -8.01 8.44
C TYR A 146 -10.88 -7.62 9.53
N LEU A 147 -10.83 -8.29 10.69
CA LEU A 147 -11.69 -7.97 11.83
C LEU A 147 -11.44 -6.54 12.33
N LEU A 148 -10.19 -6.11 12.41
CA LEU A 148 -9.82 -4.75 12.79
C LEU A 148 -10.38 -3.72 11.81
N GLY A 149 -10.25 -3.95 10.50
CA GLY A 149 -10.83 -3.08 9.47
C GLY A 149 -12.35 -2.99 9.58
N LEU A 150 -13.01 -4.14 9.80
CA LEU A 150 -14.46 -4.18 9.97
C LEU A 150 -14.92 -3.46 11.23
N LEU A 151 -14.25 -3.67 12.36
CA LEU A 151 -14.54 -3.01 13.63
C LEU A 151 -14.26 -1.50 13.55
N ALA A 152 -13.17 -1.10 12.89
CA ALA A 152 -12.86 0.30 12.65
C ALA A 152 -13.95 0.98 11.81
N GLY A 153 -14.39 0.35 10.72
CA GLY A 153 -15.48 0.87 9.90
C GLY A 153 -16.84 0.86 10.62
N ALA A 154 -17.10 -0.14 11.47
CA ALA A 154 -18.31 -0.20 12.29
C ALA A 154 -18.30 0.84 13.43
N ALA A 155 -17.14 1.10 14.05
CA ALA A 155 -16.98 2.19 15.01
C ALA A 155 -17.27 3.56 14.39
N CYS A 156 -17.05 3.68 13.07
CA CYS A 156 -17.42 4.87 12.32
C CYS A 156 -18.92 5.06 12.12
N TRP A 157 -19.76 4.07 12.43
CA TRP A 157 -21.22 4.19 12.31
C TRP A 157 -21.78 5.25 13.26
N ASN A 158 -21.39 5.21 14.54
CA ASN A 158 -22.07 5.95 15.61
C ASN A 158 -21.49 7.35 15.87
N ASN A 159 -20.30 7.66 15.33
CA ASN A 159 -19.53 8.86 15.68
C ASN A 159 -19.21 9.74 14.47
N THR A 160 -20.14 9.89 13.53
CA THR A 160 -19.93 10.71 12.34
C THR A 160 -20.10 12.19 12.66
N VAL A 161 -18.99 12.93 12.72
CA VAL A 161 -19.06 14.39 12.58
C VAL A 161 -19.23 14.69 11.09
N ILE A 162 -20.32 15.35 10.73
CA ILE A 162 -20.57 15.81 9.36
C ILE A 162 -19.66 17.01 9.11
N TYR A 163 -18.61 16.85 8.30
CA TYR A 163 -17.79 17.97 7.83
C TYR A 163 -18.12 18.22 6.35
N HIS A 164 -18.74 19.37 6.04
CA HIS A 164 -19.10 19.79 4.68
C HIS A 164 -19.92 18.77 3.85
N GLY A 165 -20.91 18.11 4.47
CA GLY A 165 -21.84 17.22 3.75
C GLY A 165 -21.26 15.85 3.35
N SER A 166 -20.01 15.56 3.73
CA SER A 166 -19.48 14.21 3.84
C SER A 166 -19.38 13.89 5.33
N SER A 167 -20.10 12.86 5.78
CA SER A 167 -19.78 12.24 7.06
C SER A 167 -18.36 11.65 6.98
N ASN A 168 -17.86 11.13 8.10
CA ASN A 168 -16.73 10.19 8.17
C ASN A 168 -15.36 10.82 8.41
N ILE A 169 -15.29 11.70 9.40
CA ILE A 169 -14.11 11.73 10.25
C ILE A 169 -14.59 11.37 11.65
N VAL A 170 -14.12 10.24 12.16
CA VAL A 170 -14.33 9.86 13.55
C VAL A 170 -13.08 10.27 14.29
N LEU A 171 -13.27 11.21 15.21
CA LEU A 171 -12.24 11.63 16.13
C LEU A 171 -12.13 10.58 17.25
N LEU A 172 -11.18 9.67 17.14
CA LEU A 172 -10.83 8.76 18.23
C LEU A 172 -9.69 9.41 19.04
N GLY A 173 -10.02 10.48 19.78
CA GLY A 173 -9.02 11.31 20.46
C GLY A 173 -8.06 12.02 19.48
N PRO A 174 -6.72 11.90 19.61
CA PRO A 174 -5.79 12.54 18.67
C PRO A 174 -5.71 11.85 17.31
N PHE A 175 -6.33 10.67 17.14
CA PHE A 175 -6.27 9.89 15.90
C PHE A 175 -7.52 10.08 15.06
N LEU A 176 -7.31 10.38 13.78
CA LEU A 176 -8.37 10.53 12.78
C LEU A 176 -8.49 9.22 12.01
N LEU A 177 -9.56 8.46 12.28
CA LEU A 177 -9.90 7.27 11.51
C LEU A 177 -10.57 7.70 10.20
N ASP A 178 -9.79 7.61 9.12
CA ASP A 178 -10.26 7.85 7.75
C ASP A 178 -10.69 6.51 7.14
N GLY A 179 -11.76 6.51 6.35
CA GLY A 179 -12.18 5.31 5.63
C GLY A 179 -11.05 4.76 4.73
N MET A 180 -10.08 5.59 4.33
CA MET A 180 -8.95 5.19 3.48
C MET A 180 -8.08 4.16 4.22
N LEU A 181 -7.94 4.34 5.54
CA LEU A 181 -7.28 3.38 6.40
C LEU A 181 -8.08 2.08 6.49
N VAL A 182 -9.41 2.17 6.63
CA VAL A 182 -10.31 1.00 6.65
C VAL A 182 -10.19 0.20 5.34
N GLY A 183 -10.25 0.88 4.19
CA GLY A 183 -10.07 0.24 2.87
C GLY A 183 -8.69 -0.38 2.72
N GLY A 184 -7.63 0.31 3.15
CA GLY A 184 -6.26 -0.21 3.14
C GLY A 184 -6.11 -1.49 3.98
N LEU A 185 -6.65 -1.50 5.20
CA LEU A 185 -6.62 -2.69 6.08
C LEU A 185 -7.35 -3.88 5.46
N LEU A 186 -8.51 -3.64 4.85
CA LEU A 186 -9.29 -4.69 4.19
C LEU A 186 -8.55 -5.27 2.96
N VAL A 187 -7.92 -4.44 2.12
CA VAL A 187 -7.08 -4.92 1.00
C VAL A 187 -5.86 -5.68 1.49
N CYS A 188 -5.16 -5.18 2.52
CA CYS A 188 -4.03 -5.90 3.12
C CYS A 188 -4.45 -7.26 3.69
N SER A 189 -5.62 -7.36 4.30
CA SER A 189 -6.16 -8.63 4.80
C SER A 189 -6.49 -9.62 3.67
N ALA A 190 -6.92 -9.12 2.51
CA ALA A 190 -7.19 -9.92 1.33
C ALA A 190 -5.93 -10.66 0.84
N ALA A 191 -4.74 -10.11 1.05
CA ALA A 191 -3.47 -10.73 0.66
C ALA A 191 -3.28 -12.14 1.24
N GLY A 192 -3.45 -12.28 2.55
CA GLY A 192 -3.33 -13.57 3.24
C GLY A 192 -4.61 -14.41 3.11
N GLY A 193 -5.77 -13.77 3.21
CA GLY A 193 -7.06 -14.45 3.15
C GLY A 193 -7.28 -15.19 1.82
N LEU A 194 -7.11 -14.49 0.69
CA LEU A 194 -7.33 -15.08 -0.64
C LEU A 194 -6.32 -16.19 -0.94
N ARG A 195 -5.04 -16.01 -0.57
CA ARG A 195 -4.02 -17.03 -0.82
C ARG A 195 -4.36 -18.34 -0.10
N SER A 196 -4.71 -18.28 1.18
CA SER A 196 -5.12 -19.46 1.95
C SER A 196 -6.38 -20.14 1.41
N TRP A 197 -7.33 -19.37 0.86
CA TRP A 197 -8.56 -19.92 0.31
C TRP A 197 -8.38 -20.47 -1.11
N TRP A 198 -7.38 -19.98 -1.86
CA TRP A 198 -7.09 -20.44 -3.21
C TRP A 198 -6.59 -21.89 -3.24
N GLU A 199 -5.90 -22.34 -2.19
CA GLU A 199 -5.50 -23.74 -2.01
C GLU A 199 -6.72 -24.68 -2.00
N ASN A 200 -7.86 -24.21 -1.51
CA ASN A 200 -9.12 -24.95 -1.46
C ASN A 200 -10.12 -24.43 -2.52
N LYS A 201 -9.91 -24.83 -3.78
CA LYS A 201 -10.63 -24.34 -4.98
C LYS A 201 -12.16 -24.41 -4.92
N ARG A 202 -12.75 -25.31 -4.11
CA ARG A 202 -14.19 -25.65 -4.19
C ARG A 202 -15.13 -24.51 -3.74
N TRP A 203 -14.73 -23.68 -2.77
CA TRP A 203 -15.57 -22.60 -2.22
C TRP A 203 -14.91 -21.22 -2.32
N PHE A 204 -13.78 -21.12 -3.02
CA PHE A 204 -12.98 -19.91 -3.12
C PHE A 204 -13.80 -18.70 -3.57
N TRP A 205 -14.51 -18.81 -4.70
CA TRP A 205 -15.25 -17.70 -5.30
C TRP A 205 -16.39 -17.20 -4.40
N LEU A 206 -17.14 -18.10 -3.77
CA LEU A 206 -18.23 -17.72 -2.88
C LEU A 206 -17.70 -17.02 -1.62
N LYS A 207 -16.66 -17.57 -0.98
CA LYS A 207 -16.05 -16.96 0.22
C LYS A 207 -15.41 -15.61 -0.09
N SER A 208 -14.69 -15.51 -1.22
CA SER A 208 -14.04 -14.28 -1.65
C SER A 208 -15.07 -13.19 -1.93
N TRP A 209 -16.15 -13.52 -2.64
CA TRP A 209 -17.19 -12.55 -2.97
C TRP A 209 -17.98 -12.09 -1.74
N THR A 210 -18.39 -13.01 -0.88
CA THR A 210 -19.13 -12.67 0.35
C THR A 210 -18.30 -11.85 1.33
N ALA A 211 -17.06 -12.26 1.60
CA ALA A 211 -16.21 -11.58 2.58
C ALA A 211 -15.62 -10.27 2.05
N TYR A 212 -15.12 -10.21 0.82
CA TYR A 212 -14.35 -9.05 0.36
C TYR A 212 -15.11 -8.13 -0.60
N VAL A 213 -16.22 -8.56 -1.19
CA VAL A 213 -17.02 -7.70 -2.08
C VAL A 213 -18.27 -7.24 -1.35
N LEU A 214 -19.14 -8.16 -0.93
CA LEU A 214 -20.46 -7.81 -0.40
C LEU A 214 -20.35 -7.03 0.92
N LEU A 215 -19.62 -7.56 1.90
CA LEU A 215 -19.59 -7.00 3.25
C LEU A 215 -18.87 -5.63 3.33
N PRO A 216 -17.70 -5.41 2.70
CA PRO A 216 -17.10 -4.09 2.57
C PRO A 216 -17.94 -3.10 1.77
N SER A 217 -18.60 -3.55 0.69
CA SER A 217 -19.46 -2.66 -0.11
C SER A 217 -20.62 -2.11 0.72
N LEU A 218 -21.29 -2.96 1.52
CA LEU A 218 -22.33 -2.52 2.44
C LEU A 218 -21.81 -1.50 3.46
N LEU A 219 -20.61 -1.73 3.98
CA LEU A 219 -19.96 -0.82 4.93
C LEU A 219 -19.69 0.56 4.30
N PHE A 220 -19.08 0.61 3.11
CA PHE A 220 -18.78 1.89 2.45
C PHE A 220 -20.04 2.63 1.97
N ILE A 221 -21.06 1.90 1.46
CA ILE A 221 -22.34 2.50 1.06
C ILE A 221 -23.01 3.14 2.28
N LYS A 222 -23.00 2.47 3.42
CA LYS A 222 -23.58 2.99 4.66
C LYS A 222 -22.82 4.19 5.22
N LEU A 223 -21.50 4.20 5.04
CA LEU A 223 -20.68 5.37 5.32
C LEU A 223 -20.90 6.49 4.28
N HIS A 224 -21.70 6.31 3.23
CA HIS A 224 -21.85 7.28 2.13
C HIS A 224 -20.51 7.65 1.45
N TRP A 225 -19.53 6.74 1.49
CA TRP A 225 -18.17 7.02 1.02
C TRP A 225 -17.82 6.27 -0.25
N TYR A 226 -18.40 6.77 -1.34
CA TYR A 226 -18.40 6.11 -2.64
C TYR A 226 -17.04 6.12 -3.34
N LEU A 227 -16.24 7.18 -3.18
CA LEU A 227 -14.87 7.21 -3.70
C LEU A 227 -13.96 6.20 -2.97
N GLY A 228 -14.17 6.01 -1.67
CA GLY A 228 -13.46 4.97 -0.92
C GLY A 228 -13.81 3.58 -1.43
N LEU A 229 -15.09 3.34 -1.73
CA LEU A 229 -15.55 2.07 -2.30
C LEU A 229 -14.89 1.76 -3.65
N THR A 230 -14.79 2.74 -4.55
CA THR A 230 -14.17 2.51 -5.87
C THR A 230 -12.68 2.19 -5.74
N VAL A 231 -11.94 2.93 -4.91
CA VAL A 231 -10.52 2.67 -4.64
C VAL A 231 -10.30 1.32 -3.96
N TYR A 232 -11.18 0.93 -3.04
CA TYR A 232 -11.12 -0.37 -2.39
C TYR A 232 -11.35 -1.51 -3.40
N LEU A 233 -12.40 -1.41 -4.23
CA LEU A 233 -12.74 -2.45 -5.21
C LEU A 233 -11.64 -2.59 -6.27
N THR A 234 -11.02 -1.49 -6.72
CA THR A 234 -9.88 -1.57 -7.65
C THR A 234 -8.64 -2.18 -7.00
N GLY A 235 -8.35 -1.87 -5.74
CA GLY A 235 -7.28 -2.54 -5.00
C GLY A 235 -7.51 -4.05 -4.87
N TYR A 236 -8.75 -4.44 -4.56
CA TYR A 236 -9.15 -5.84 -4.46
C TYR A 236 -9.11 -6.59 -5.79
N THR A 237 -9.54 -5.98 -6.92
CA THR A 237 -9.43 -6.61 -8.24
C THR A 237 -8.00 -6.88 -8.63
N VAL A 238 -7.11 -5.91 -8.41
CA VAL A 238 -5.67 -6.08 -8.67
C VAL A 238 -5.13 -7.25 -7.86
N MET A 239 -5.53 -7.38 -6.59
CA MET A 239 -5.07 -8.49 -5.75
C MET A 239 -5.59 -9.85 -6.23
N LEU A 240 -6.87 -9.93 -6.60
CA LEU A 240 -7.44 -11.13 -7.22
C LEU A 240 -6.73 -11.49 -8.54
N LEU A 241 -6.39 -10.49 -9.36
CA LEU A 241 -5.70 -10.67 -10.63
C LEU A 241 -4.30 -11.27 -10.39
N LEU A 242 -3.56 -10.77 -9.40
CA LEU A 242 -2.22 -11.26 -9.07
C LEU A 242 -2.23 -12.71 -8.59
N ILE A 243 -3.28 -13.12 -7.86
CA ILE A 243 -3.41 -14.48 -7.31
C ILE A 243 -3.93 -15.46 -8.36
N THR A 244 -5.03 -15.11 -9.03
CA THR A 244 -5.73 -16.03 -9.96
C THR A 244 -5.14 -16.02 -11.37
N ARG A 245 -4.43 -14.95 -11.75
CA ARG A 245 -3.92 -14.67 -13.10
C ARG A 245 -4.98 -14.74 -14.21
N ALA A 246 -6.25 -14.58 -13.84
CA ALA A 246 -7.40 -14.69 -14.74
C ALA A 246 -8.17 -13.36 -14.76
N PRO A 247 -7.96 -12.48 -15.75
CA PRO A 247 -8.53 -11.12 -15.74
C PRO A 247 -10.05 -11.14 -15.81
N ALA A 248 -10.65 -11.94 -16.70
CA ALA A 248 -12.10 -12.01 -16.86
C ALA A 248 -12.81 -12.44 -15.55
N LYS A 249 -12.26 -13.44 -14.85
CA LYS A 249 -12.83 -13.95 -13.60
C LYS A 249 -12.61 -12.99 -12.42
N SER A 250 -11.55 -12.19 -12.45
CA SER A 250 -11.23 -11.21 -11.41
C SER A 250 -12.06 -9.93 -11.51
N ILE A 251 -12.38 -9.50 -12.75
CA ILE A 251 -13.10 -8.25 -13.03
C ILE A 251 -14.62 -8.43 -12.88
N LEU A 252 -15.16 -9.58 -13.31
CA LEU A 252 -16.59 -9.88 -13.25
C LEU A 252 -17.23 -9.66 -11.85
N PRO A 253 -16.67 -10.16 -10.73
CA PRO A 253 -17.28 -9.99 -9.41
C PRO A 253 -17.30 -8.54 -8.90
N THR A 254 -16.42 -7.69 -9.40
CA THR A 254 -16.28 -6.29 -8.96
C THR A 254 -17.03 -5.29 -9.84
N CYS A 255 -17.34 -5.64 -11.09
CA CYS A 255 -18.15 -4.80 -11.96
C CYS A 255 -19.58 -4.64 -11.45
N GLY A 256 -20.17 -5.69 -10.87
CA GLY A 256 -21.55 -5.65 -10.35
C GLY A 256 -21.81 -4.53 -9.34
N PRO A 257 -21.04 -4.42 -8.24
CA PRO A 257 -21.18 -3.34 -7.27
C PRO A 257 -20.92 -1.94 -7.85
N LEU A 258 -19.95 -1.80 -8.76
CA LEU A 258 -19.63 -0.51 -9.40
C LEU A 258 -20.77 -0.04 -10.33
N LEU A 259 -21.31 -0.95 -11.13
CA LEU A 259 -22.44 -0.67 -12.03
C LEU A 259 -23.73 -0.44 -11.24
N GLY A 260 -24.00 -1.28 -10.24
CA GLY A 260 -25.16 -1.12 -9.35
C GLY A 260 -25.15 0.21 -8.61
N PHE A 261 -23.97 0.64 -8.14
CA PHE A 261 -23.79 1.96 -7.54
C PHE A 261 -23.98 3.10 -8.56
N GLY A 262 -23.39 2.99 -9.75
CA GLY A 262 -23.56 3.99 -10.80
C GLY A 262 -25.03 4.20 -11.18
N ILE A 263 -25.79 3.11 -11.29
CA ILE A 263 -27.23 3.15 -11.55
C ILE A 263 -27.98 3.79 -10.37
N PHE A 264 -27.68 3.40 -9.13
CA PHE A 264 -28.30 3.97 -7.93
C PHE A 264 -28.07 5.48 -7.79
N ALA A 265 -26.84 5.94 -8.06
CA ALA A 265 -26.48 7.36 -8.02
C ALA A 265 -27.22 8.19 -9.10
N LEU A 266 -27.57 7.56 -10.24
CA LEU A 266 -28.31 8.18 -11.34
C LEU A 266 -29.83 8.13 -11.16
N THR A 267 -30.37 7.14 -10.44
CA THR A 267 -31.83 6.98 -10.24
C THR A 267 -32.35 7.67 -8.97
N ALA A 268 -31.48 8.01 -8.01
CA ALA A 268 -31.84 8.85 -6.88
C ALA A 268 -32.11 10.28 -7.36
N ALA A 269 -33.38 10.61 -7.65
CA ALA A 269 -33.80 11.80 -8.39
C ALA A 269 -33.24 13.14 -7.85
N ASP A 270 -33.12 13.31 -6.53
CA ASP A 270 -32.58 14.52 -5.90
C ASP A 270 -31.04 14.59 -5.93
N GLN A 271 -30.36 13.45 -6.09
CA GLN A 271 -28.90 13.37 -6.21
C GLN A 271 -28.45 13.42 -7.67
N ALA A 272 -29.24 12.84 -8.57
CA ALA A 272 -28.98 12.79 -10.01
C ALA A 272 -28.82 14.20 -10.61
N ASN A 273 -29.70 15.14 -10.25
CA ASN A 273 -29.58 16.53 -10.71
C ASN A 273 -28.27 17.18 -10.22
N ARG A 274 -27.91 17.00 -8.93
CA ARG A 274 -26.65 17.51 -8.37
C ARG A 274 -25.41 16.90 -9.03
N TYR A 275 -25.42 15.59 -9.30
CA TYR A 275 -24.33 14.92 -10.00
C TYR A 275 -24.22 15.39 -11.45
N TYR A 276 -25.35 15.54 -12.15
CA TYR A 276 -25.40 16.02 -13.52
C TYR A 276 -24.86 17.45 -13.62
N THR A 277 -25.30 18.36 -12.74
CA THR A 277 -24.78 19.74 -12.66
C THR A 277 -23.28 19.76 -12.41
N ARG A 278 -22.73 18.86 -11.59
CA ARG A 278 -21.28 18.77 -11.36
C ARG A 278 -20.50 18.18 -12.53
N LEU A 279 -21.06 17.19 -13.23
CA LEU A 279 -20.46 16.63 -14.46
C LEU A 279 -20.45 17.67 -15.58
N GLN A 280 -21.53 18.44 -15.73
CA GLN A 280 -21.59 19.57 -16.65
C GLN A 280 -20.60 20.68 -16.27
N ALA A 281 -20.49 21.02 -14.98
CA ALA A 281 -19.51 22.00 -14.52
C ALA A 281 -18.06 21.56 -14.77
N PHE A 282 -17.79 20.25 -14.81
CA PHE A 282 -16.50 19.70 -15.20
C PHE A 282 -16.23 19.83 -16.70
N TRP A 283 -17.22 19.53 -17.54
CA TRP A 283 -17.06 19.51 -19.01
C TRP A 283 -17.12 20.90 -19.64
N SER A 284 -18.02 21.75 -19.15
CA SER A 284 -18.25 23.12 -19.62
C SER A 284 -18.50 24.05 -18.42
N PRO A 285 -17.44 24.52 -17.74
CA PRO A 285 -17.56 25.35 -16.53
C PRO A 285 -18.42 26.61 -16.72
N GLY A 286 -18.42 27.18 -17.93
CA GLY A 286 -19.21 28.38 -18.26
C GLY A 286 -20.70 28.14 -18.50
N SER A 287 -21.17 26.90 -18.53
CA SER A 287 -22.59 26.56 -18.81
C SER A 287 -23.45 26.38 -17.55
N VAL A 288 -22.85 26.45 -16.37
CA VAL A 288 -23.50 26.18 -15.07
C VAL A 288 -23.36 27.39 -14.14
N SER A 289 -24.21 27.49 -13.11
CA SER A 289 -24.13 28.56 -12.10
C SER A 289 -22.72 28.70 -11.51
N GLN A 290 -22.36 29.95 -11.22
CA GLN A 290 -21.00 30.34 -10.81
C GLN A 290 -20.54 29.57 -9.55
N ASP A 291 -21.45 29.22 -8.64
CA ASP A 291 -21.16 28.45 -7.43
C ASP A 291 -20.80 26.99 -7.72
N ALA A 292 -21.45 26.36 -8.71
CA ALA A 292 -21.21 24.97 -9.06
C ALA A 292 -19.91 24.79 -9.87
N SER A 293 -19.55 25.79 -10.69
CA SER A 293 -18.33 25.79 -11.49
C SER A 293 -17.14 26.49 -10.82
N TYR A 294 -17.34 27.15 -9.68
CA TYR A 294 -16.32 27.95 -8.97
C TYR A 294 -14.99 27.21 -8.78
N GLN A 295 -15.04 25.97 -8.28
CA GLN A 295 -13.82 25.19 -8.04
C GLN A 295 -13.08 24.87 -9.34
N MET A 296 -13.81 24.55 -10.41
CA MET A 296 -13.25 24.20 -11.71
C MET A 296 -12.62 25.42 -12.38
N MET A 297 -13.30 26.56 -12.35
CA MET A 297 -12.78 27.83 -12.85
C MET A 297 -11.51 28.27 -12.09
N LYS A 298 -11.47 28.09 -10.76
CA LYS A 298 -10.28 28.39 -9.97
C LYS A 298 -9.11 27.45 -10.24
N MET A 299 -9.38 26.16 -10.52
CA MET A 299 -8.33 25.24 -10.97
C MET A 299 -7.79 25.66 -12.34
N GLU A 300 -8.66 26.03 -13.27
CA GLU A 300 -8.24 26.51 -14.60
C GLU A 300 -7.41 27.79 -14.52
N GLU A 301 -7.83 28.77 -13.72
CA GLU A 301 -7.08 30.00 -13.45
C GLU A 301 -5.71 29.69 -12.83
N GLY A 302 -5.65 28.74 -11.89
CA GLY A 302 -4.41 28.26 -11.29
C GLY A 302 -3.46 27.62 -12.29
N ILE A 303 -3.98 26.77 -13.19
CA ILE A 303 -3.17 26.11 -14.24
C ILE A 303 -2.68 27.12 -15.28
N ARG A 304 -3.54 28.06 -15.70
CA ARG A 304 -3.17 29.11 -16.66
C ARG A 304 -2.13 30.07 -16.09
N SER A 305 -2.18 30.38 -14.79
CA SER A 305 -1.24 31.28 -14.12
C SER A 305 0.07 30.63 -13.68
N ALA A 306 0.13 29.30 -13.59
CA ALA A 306 1.30 28.53 -13.20
C ALA A 306 2.52 28.71 -14.12
N GLY A 307 2.31 28.78 -15.43
CA GLY A 307 3.41 28.74 -16.42
C GLY A 307 4.26 27.44 -16.35
N TRP A 308 5.18 27.26 -17.29
CA TRP A 308 5.96 26.01 -17.42
C TRP A 308 7.01 25.81 -16.31
N TRP A 309 7.45 26.91 -15.68
CA TRP A 309 8.53 26.95 -14.70
C TRP A 309 8.06 27.34 -13.29
N GLY A 310 6.75 27.35 -13.04
CA GLY A 310 6.17 27.65 -11.74
C GLY A 310 6.28 29.12 -11.31
N ARG A 311 5.56 30.02 -11.98
CA ARG A 311 5.51 31.46 -11.66
C ARG A 311 4.45 31.80 -10.59
N ALA A 312 3.70 30.82 -10.09
CA ALA A 312 2.56 31.05 -9.20
C ALA A 312 2.93 31.34 -7.72
N TRP A 313 4.21 31.32 -7.33
CA TRP A 313 4.64 31.54 -5.94
C TRP A 313 4.25 32.93 -5.39
N ALA A 314 4.35 33.98 -6.22
CA ALA A 314 4.22 35.36 -5.77
C ALA A 314 2.80 35.97 -5.86
N ARG A 315 1.86 35.32 -6.56
CA ARG A 315 0.51 35.87 -6.81
C ARG A 315 -0.62 35.09 -6.13
N SER A 316 -0.26 34.15 -5.26
CA SER A 316 -1.12 33.17 -4.59
C SER A 316 -2.00 33.74 -3.46
N SER A 317 -1.96 35.06 -3.23
CA SER A 317 -2.68 35.78 -2.17
C SER A 317 -4.20 35.84 -2.32
N MET A 318 -4.76 35.38 -3.45
CA MET A 318 -6.17 35.61 -3.79
C MET A 318 -7.06 34.35 -3.84
N ILE A 319 -6.61 33.21 -3.29
CA ILE A 319 -7.44 32.00 -3.14
C ILE A 319 -7.45 31.58 -1.67
N SER A 320 -8.58 31.88 -1.02
CA SER A 320 -8.80 31.78 0.42
C SER A 320 -8.52 30.39 1.01
N LEU A 321 -7.87 30.40 2.18
CA LEU A 321 -7.57 29.30 3.11
C LEU A 321 -8.76 28.35 3.36
N ALA A 322 -9.99 28.83 3.20
CA ALA A 322 -11.22 28.04 3.33
C ALA A 322 -11.24 26.80 2.41
N ILE A 323 -10.58 26.86 1.26
CA ILE A 323 -10.56 25.79 0.24
C ILE A 323 -9.46 24.75 0.52
N CYS A 324 -8.31 25.17 1.06
CA CYS A 324 -7.27 24.26 1.54
C CYS A 324 -7.68 23.55 2.84
N ARG A 325 -8.50 24.20 3.69
CA ARG A 325 -9.12 23.57 4.86
C ARG A 325 -10.07 22.43 4.47
N ASN A 326 -10.63 22.45 3.26
CA ASN A 326 -11.51 21.41 2.74
C ASN A 326 -10.80 20.19 2.13
N ARG A 327 -9.47 20.05 2.32
CA ARG A 327 -8.67 18.87 1.94
C ARG A 327 -8.85 18.44 0.47
N SER A 328 -9.12 19.40 -0.41
CA SER A 328 -9.28 19.18 -1.85
C SER A 328 -7.92 18.88 -2.48
N TRP A 329 -7.54 17.59 -2.49
CA TRP A 329 -6.35 17.06 -3.16
C TRP A 329 -6.08 17.58 -4.58
N PRO A 330 -7.08 17.81 -5.45
CA PRO A 330 -6.82 18.34 -6.78
C PRO A 330 -6.27 19.78 -6.74
N ILE A 331 -6.64 20.57 -5.73
CA ILE A 331 -6.22 21.97 -5.59
C ILE A 331 -4.80 22.06 -5.02
N LEU A 332 -4.44 21.11 -4.15
CA LEU A 332 -3.06 20.93 -3.70
C LEU A 332 -2.16 20.49 -4.86
N PHE A 333 -2.61 19.54 -5.68
CA PHE A 333 -1.87 19.04 -6.84
C PHE A 333 -1.69 20.12 -7.93
N THR A 334 -2.73 20.90 -8.23
CA THR A 334 -2.60 22.02 -9.18
C THR A 334 -1.70 23.13 -8.62
N ARG A 335 -1.69 23.37 -7.30
CA ARG A 335 -0.70 24.27 -6.67
C ARG A 335 0.71 23.70 -6.68
N THR A 336 0.92 22.41 -6.45
CA THR A 336 2.26 21.80 -6.53
C THR A 336 2.80 21.78 -7.95
N ALA A 337 1.96 21.43 -8.93
CA ALA A 337 2.30 21.51 -10.34
C ALA A 337 2.53 22.96 -10.78
N GLY A 338 1.77 23.91 -10.23
CA GLY A 338 1.94 25.33 -10.47
C GLY A 338 3.10 25.99 -9.73
N ALA A 339 3.61 25.38 -8.67
CA ALA A 339 4.78 25.83 -7.92
C ALA A 339 6.08 25.20 -8.44
N LEU A 340 6.08 23.92 -8.78
CA LEU A 340 7.28 23.20 -9.22
C LEU A 340 7.47 23.21 -10.75
N GLY A 341 6.46 23.64 -11.50
CA GLY A 341 6.45 23.54 -12.96
C GLY A 341 6.07 22.13 -13.43
N PHE A 342 5.42 22.05 -14.59
CA PHE A 342 4.84 20.82 -15.16
C PHE A 342 5.87 19.68 -15.36
N LEU A 343 7.15 20.05 -15.52
CA LEU A 343 8.26 19.12 -15.73
C LEU A 343 8.64 18.33 -14.47
N LEU A 344 8.64 18.97 -13.29
CA LEU A 344 8.95 18.31 -12.02
C LEU A 344 7.81 17.38 -11.57
N SER A 345 6.55 17.78 -11.79
CA SER A 345 5.39 16.90 -11.57
C SER A 345 5.40 15.68 -12.49
N SER A 346 5.77 15.85 -13.76
CA SER A 346 5.93 14.72 -14.70
C SER A 346 7.12 13.83 -14.33
N TRP A 347 8.19 14.39 -13.76
CA TRP A 347 9.34 13.61 -13.29
C TRP A 347 9.01 12.76 -12.06
N VAL A 348 8.20 13.26 -11.12
CA VAL A 348 7.69 12.48 -9.98
C VAL A 348 6.82 11.31 -10.46
N VAL A 349 5.95 11.53 -11.46
CA VAL A 349 5.14 10.47 -12.09
C VAL A 349 6.02 9.46 -12.84
N CYS A 350 7.01 9.90 -13.62
CA CYS A 350 7.93 9.03 -14.34
C CYS A 350 8.93 8.28 -13.43
N SER A 351 9.28 8.82 -12.26
CA SER A 351 10.15 8.12 -11.31
C SER A 351 9.46 6.91 -10.66
N SER A 352 8.13 6.90 -10.63
CA SER A 352 7.32 5.77 -10.14
C SER A 352 7.22 4.62 -11.15
N SER A 353 7.51 4.87 -12.43
CA SER A 353 7.49 3.90 -13.52
C SER A 353 8.89 3.41 -13.92
N GLY A 354 9.85 3.47 -12.99
CA GLY A 354 11.21 2.95 -13.13
C GLY A 354 11.24 1.43 -13.39
N CYS A 355 10.94 1.07 -14.62
CA CYS A 355 11.02 -0.25 -15.19
C CYS A 355 12.50 -0.67 -15.17
N GLY A 356 12.78 -1.78 -14.50
CA GLY A 356 14.12 -2.35 -14.41
C GLY A 356 14.64 -2.70 -15.81
N ARG A 357 15.59 -1.91 -16.31
CA ARG A 357 16.64 -2.46 -17.15
C ARG A 357 17.63 -3.16 -16.22
N ARG A 358 17.59 -4.48 -16.20
CA ARG A 358 18.75 -5.29 -15.81
C ARG A 358 19.67 -5.41 -17.04
N PRO A 359 20.99 -5.56 -16.80
CA PRO A 359 22.04 -5.31 -17.79
C PRO A 359 21.98 -6.21 -19.02
#